data_AF-A0A8H5U8X8-F1
#
_entry.id   AF-A0A8H5U8X8-F1
#
_cell.length_a   1.000
_cell.length_b   1.000
_cell.length_c   1.000
_cell.angle_alpha   90.00
_cell.angle_beta   90.00
_cell.angle_gamma   90.00
#
_symmetry.space_group_name_H-M   'P 1'
#
loop_
_entity.id
_entity.type
_entity.pdbx_description
1 polymer ?
#
loop_
_entity_poly.entity_id
_entity_poly.type
_entity_poly.pdbx_seq_one_letter_code
_entity_poly.pdbx_strand_id
1 'polypeptide(L)'
;MSDQSPCAILSGVIDIPRIQSTKQESTLNYYGPVDGSLATEASKFLTRHIDAVQQELEPKIKAFLETTHNDCCGDPEEKKACWLTIRITKPCTAFKIPRWHQDGPMFEYDKGREDVVRSKYAITLLGPSTLMLQPDEHVFKTQHDAEARYYWWRNKNDDPEPSEHEMYDAEDLLRESLGTAFKDTPRVQVGHGQIVRFSWGRDDSPVHSEPDLVSDRVFMTALYGSESELRTMSEWREAPYGEYSVE
;
A
#
# COMPACT_ATOMS: atom_id res chain seq x y z
N MET A 1 2.05 -24.10 6.97
CA MET A 1 2.27 -22.96 6.06
C MET A 1 1.51 -21.78 6.64
N SER A 2 2.07 -20.57 6.63
CA SER A 2 1.33 -19.37 7.05
C SER A 2 0.08 -19.22 6.18
N ASP A 3 -1.01 -18.73 6.76
CA ASP A 3 -2.22 -18.40 6.02
C ASP A 3 -1.87 -17.31 4.98
N GLN A 4 -2.05 -17.60 3.69
CA GLN A 4 -1.78 -16.68 2.58
C GLN A 4 -3.08 -16.16 1.94
N SER A 5 -4.13 -16.02 2.75
CA SER A 5 -5.36 -15.35 2.36
C SER A 5 -5.08 -13.96 1.75
N PRO A 6 -5.82 -13.53 0.72
CA PRO A 6 -5.64 -12.25 0.03
C PRO A 6 -5.66 -11.02 0.94
N CYS A 7 -6.31 -11.11 2.10
CA CYS A 7 -6.27 -10.09 3.14
C CYS A 7 -6.17 -10.76 4.51
N ALA A 8 -5.30 -10.23 5.39
CA ALA A 8 -5.18 -10.72 6.76
C ALA A 8 -4.68 -9.62 7.70
N ILE A 9 -5.14 -9.65 8.95
CA ILE A 9 -4.53 -8.90 10.05
C ILE A 9 -3.54 -9.82 10.75
N LEU A 10 -2.28 -9.43 10.81
CA LEU A 10 -1.27 -10.22 11.49
C LEU A 10 -1.52 -10.21 13.01
N SER A 11 -1.28 -11.32 13.69
CA SER A 11 -1.62 -11.50 15.10
C SER A 11 -0.78 -10.64 16.06
N GLY A 12 0.35 -10.10 15.60
CA GLY A 12 1.20 -9.20 16.37
C GLY A 12 0.68 -7.76 16.39
N VAL A 13 0.78 -7.11 17.55
CA VAL A 13 0.52 -5.67 17.69
C VAL A 13 1.84 -4.98 17.98
N ILE A 14 2.18 -3.98 17.17
CA ILE A 14 3.31 -3.11 17.42
C ILE A 14 2.83 -1.98 18.33
N ASP A 15 3.45 -1.88 19.49
CA ASP A 15 3.21 -0.79 20.43
C ASP A 15 3.82 0.51 19.88
N ILE A 16 3.02 1.27 19.14
CA ILE A 16 3.42 2.52 18.47
C ILE A 16 3.62 3.62 19.53
N PRO A 17 4.75 4.37 19.49
CA PRO A 17 4.93 5.49 20.40
C PRO A 17 3.86 6.56 20.17
N ARG A 18 3.62 7.38 21.19
CA ARG A 18 2.63 8.46 21.09
C ARG A 18 3.14 9.54 20.13
N ILE A 19 2.55 9.59 18.94
CA ILE A 19 2.73 10.66 17.96
C ILE A 19 1.49 11.55 18.06
N GLN A 20 1.65 12.88 18.16
CA GLN A 20 0.52 13.81 18.25
C GLN A 20 0.32 14.59 16.95
N SER A 21 1.40 14.86 16.21
CA SER A 21 1.37 15.73 15.05
C SER A 21 2.53 15.49 14.07
N THR A 22 2.31 15.90 12.83
CA THR A 22 3.33 15.97 11.78
C THR A 22 3.71 17.43 11.52
N LYS A 23 4.92 17.68 11.01
CA LYS A 23 5.42 19.03 10.72
C LYS A 23 5.02 19.50 9.31
N GLN A 24 5.13 18.60 8.34
CA GLN A 24 4.81 18.84 6.93
C GLN A 24 4.43 17.53 6.23
N GLU A 25 3.84 17.64 5.05
CA GLU A 25 3.65 16.50 4.14
C GLU A 25 5.00 16.07 3.59
N SER A 26 5.20 14.76 3.44
CA SER A 26 6.37 14.20 2.76
C SER A 26 6.16 12.70 2.51
N THR A 27 6.84 12.17 1.50
CA THR A 27 6.89 10.75 1.22
C THR A 27 8.33 10.27 1.15
N LEU A 28 8.65 9.23 1.93
CA LEU A 28 9.87 8.45 1.74
C LEU A 28 9.55 7.26 0.84
N ASN A 29 10.35 7.06 -0.20
CA ASN A 29 10.35 5.87 -1.04
C ASN A 29 11.75 5.23 -1.02
N TYR A 30 11.80 3.92 -0.90
CA TYR A 30 13.03 3.13 -0.99
C TYR A 30 12.74 1.82 -1.72
N TYR A 31 13.50 1.55 -2.78
CA TYR A 31 13.48 0.29 -3.53
C TYR A 31 14.86 -0.33 -3.41
N GLY A 32 15.05 -1.38 -2.63
CA GLY A 32 16.39 -1.88 -2.39
C GLY A 32 16.49 -3.05 -1.43
N PRO A 33 17.74 -3.48 -1.11
CA PRO A 33 17.98 -4.58 -0.19
C PRO A 33 17.34 -4.40 1.19
N VAL A 34 16.87 -5.50 1.78
CA VAL A 34 16.42 -5.55 3.17
C VAL A 34 17.63 -5.77 4.07
N ASP A 35 18.09 -4.72 4.74
CA ASP A 35 19.19 -4.80 5.70
C ASP A 35 18.89 -4.07 7.02
N GLY A 36 19.82 -4.18 7.97
CA GLY A 36 19.66 -3.58 9.31
C GLY A 36 19.63 -2.04 9.32
N SER A 37 20.03 -1.37 8.24
CA SER A 37 20.00 0.10 8.15
C SER A 37 18.60 0.65 7.85
N LEU A 38 17.71 -0.18 7.28
CA LEU A 38 16.41 0.25 6.79
C LEU A 38 15.53 0.86 7.90
N ALA A 39 15.49 0.22 9.07
CA ALA A 39 14.77 0.73 10.24
C ALA A 39 15.37 2.05 10.75
N THR A 40 16.70 2.16 10.73
CA THR A 40 17.44 3.35 11.16
C THR A 40 17.13 4.54 10.26
N GLU A 41 17.21 4.39 8.93
CA GLU A 41 16.95 5.49 8.00
C GLU A 41 15.47 5.90 7.99
N ALA A 42 14.55 4.94 8.06
CA ALA A 42 13.13 5.20 8.23
C ALA A 42 12.83 6.00 9.52
N SER A 43 13.48 5.66 10.64
CA SER A 43 13.31 6.38 11.91
C SER A 43 13.88 7.80 11.85
N LYS A 44 15.04 8.00 11.19
CA LYS A 44 15.62 9.33 10.93
C LYS A 44 14.70 10.18 10.07
N PHE A 45 14.10 9.61 9.03
CA PHE A 45 13.10 10.29 8.22
C PHE A 45 11.91 10.74 9.08
N LEU A 46 11.32 9.83 9.86
CA LEU A 46 10.16 10.13 10.69
C LEU A 46 10.45 11.22 11.73
N THR A 47 11.57 11.14 12.47
CA THR A 47 11.93 12.12 13.51
C THR A 47 12.15 13.53 12.99
N ARG A 48 12.53 13.68 11.72
CA ARG A 48 12.57 14.99 11.06
C ARG A 48 11.17 15.56 10.86
N HIS A 49 10.16 14.73 10.66
CA HIS A 49 8.82 15.13 10.21
C HIS A 49 7.70 14.99 11.26
N ILE A 50 7.92 14.29 12.36
CA ILE A 50 6.90 14.05 13.40
C ILE A 50 7.44 14.37 14.80
N ASP A 51 6.55 14.46 15.78
CA ASP A 51 6.86 14.73 17.19
C ASP A 51 7.20 13.46 18.00
N ALA A 52 8.10 12.64 17.48
CA ALA A 52 8.55 11.41 18.13
C ALA A 52 10.07 11.31 18.20
N VAL A 53 10.54 10.47 19.12
CA VAL A 53 11.96 10.27 19.41
C VAL A 53 12.48 9.02 18.67
N GLN A 54 13.67 9.12 18.07
CA GLN A 54 14.21 8.07 17.20
C GLN A 54 14.35 6.72 17.94
N GLN A 55 14.83 6.76 19.18
CA GLN A 55 15.05 5.60 20.04
C GLN A 55 13.76 4.84 20.33
N GLU A 56 12.60 5.48 20.24
CA GLU A 56 11.29 4.84 20.40
C GLU A 56 10.76 4.28 19.09
N LEU A 57 11.05 4.92 17.95
CA LEU A 57 10.55 4.54 16.63
C LEU A 57 11.34 3.39 16.00
N GLU A 58 12.67 3.45 16.03
CA GLU A 58 13.54 2.50 15.34
C GLU A 58 13.25 1.03 15.72
N PRO A 59 13.08 0.66 17.01
CA PRO A 59 12.72 -0.71 17.38
C PRO A 59 11.36 -1.15 16.84
N LYS A 60 10.41 -0.23 16.67
CA LYS A 60 9.03 -0.53 16.20
C LYS A 60 8.99 -0.70 14.70
N ILE A 61 9.75 0.10 13.95
CA ILE A 61 9.93 -0.07 12.51
C ILE A 61 10.69 -1.37 12.24
N LYS A 62 11.71 -1.67 13.03
CA LYS A 62 12.41 -2.96 12.96
C LYS A 62 11.45 -4.13 13.19
N ALA A 63 10.61 -4.06 14.23
CA ALA A 63 9.60 -5.08 14.50
C ALA A 63 8.59 -5.23 13.36
N PHE A 64 8.17 -4.13 12.72
CA PHE A 64 7.34 -4.15 11.52
C PHE A 64 8.04 -4.93 10.40
N LEU A 65 9.24 -4.51 10.02
CA LEU A 65 10.01 -5.12 8.93
C LEU A 65 10.29 -6.60 9.17
N GLU A 66 10.67 -6.99 10.40
CA GLU A 66 10.92 -8.38 10.76
C GLU A 66 9.63 -9.22 10.70
N THR A 67 8.51 -8.68 11.20
CA THR A 67 7.22 -9.40 11.19
C THR A 67 6.75 -9.63 9.75
N THR A 68 6.78 -8.60 8.91
CA THR A 68 6.29 -8.67 7.53
C THR A 68 7.21 -9.47 6.63
N HIS A 69 8.53 -9.36 6.80
CA HIS A 69 9.49 -10.20 6.09
C HIS A 69 9.34 -11.69 6.45
N ASN A 70 9.04 -12.00 7.71
CA ASN A 70 8.81 -13.38 8.15
C ASN A 70 7.49 -13.95 7.63
N ASP A 71 6.43 -13.13 7.55
CA ASP A 71 5.14 -13.56 6.99
C ASP A 71 5.19 -13.74 5.47
N CYS A 72 6.01 -12.94 4.77
CA CYS A 72 6.13 -12.98 3.32
C CYS A 72 6.61 -14.33 2.81
N CYS A 73 5.86 -14.85 1.82
CA CYS A 73 6.22 -16.03 1.06
C CYS A 73 7.57 -15.88 0.36
N GLY A 74 8.30 -16.99 0.34
CA GLY A 74 9.56 -17.13 -0.35
C GLY A 74 10.74 -17.40 0.57
N ASP A 75 11.80 -17.94 -0.02
CA ASP A 75 13.09 -18.11 0.65
C ASP A 75 13.82 -16.76 0.83
N PRO A 76 14.94 -16.68 1.57
CA PRO A 76 15.64 -15.41 1.80
C PRO A 76 16.10 -14.67 0.53
N GLU A 77 16.48 -15.36 -0.55
CA GLU A 77 16.90 -14.71 -1.80
C GLU A 77 15.70 -14.11 -2.54
N GLU A 78 14.57 -14.79 -2.46
CA GLU A 78 13.31 -14.40 -3.07
C GLU A 78 12.61 -13.19 -2.42
N LYS A 79 13.06 -12.79 -1.22
CA LYS A 79 12.55 -11.61 -0.48
C LYS A 79 13.66 -10.69 0.04
N LYS A 80 14.84 -10.77 -0.56
CA LYS A 80 16.03 -9.99 -0.15
C LYS A 80 15.93 -8.50 -0.42
N ALA A 81 14.96 -8.05 -1.22
CA ALA A 81 14.70 -6.66 -1.52
C ALA A 81 13.26 -6.27 -1.15
N CYS A 82 13.04 -4.98 -0.94
CA CYS A 82 11.73 -4.44 -0.67
C CYS A 82 11.50 -3.08 -1.31
N TRP A 83 10.22 -2.74 -1.46
CA TRP A 83 9.74 -1.38 -1.59
C TRP A 83 9.18 -0.95 -0.24
N LEU A 84 9.86 -0.01 0.42
CA LEU A 84 9.40 0.65 1.63
C LEU A 84 8.88 2.04 1.27
N THR A 85 7.67 2.34 1.71
CA THR A 85 7.08 3.68 1.61
C THR A 85 6.67 4.17 2.99
N ILE A 86 6.96 5.42 3.30
CA ILE A 86 6.38 6.14 4.44
C ILE A 86 5.73 7.40 3.91
N ARG A 87 4.41 7.50 4.02
CA ARG A 87 3.65 8.67 3.58
C ARG A 87 3.15 9.44 4.80
N ILE A 88 3.47 10.73 4.82
CA ILE A 88 3.02 11.70 5.80
C ILE A 88 2.08 12.67 5.08
N THR A 89 0.81 12.68 5.47
CA THR A 89 -0.20 13.56 4.87
C THR A 89 -0.81 14.49 5.90
N LYS A 90 -1.17 15.71 5.47
CA LYS A 90 -1.97 16.65 6.24
C LYS A 90 -3.46 16.49 5.93
N PRO A 91 -4.34 17.07 6.75
CA PRO A 91 -5.76 17.05 6.46
C PRO A 91 -6.06 17.66 5.10
N CYS A 92 -6.78 16.94 4.25
CA CYS A 92 -7.16 17.41 2.92
C CYS A 92 -8.44 16.73 2.43
N THR A 93 -9.04 17.27 1.37
CA THR A 93 -10.31 16.76 0.83
C THR A 93 -10.12 15.74 -0.29
N ALA A 94 -8.87 15.37 -0.61
CA ALA A 94 -8.56 14.50 -1.75
C ALA A 94 -9.25 13.13 -1.65
N PHE A 95 -9.48 12.62 -0.43
CA PHE A 95 -10.10 11.32 -0.17
C PHE A 95 -11.42 11.42 0.61
N LYS A 96 -12.09 12.58 0.53
CA LYS A 96 -13.44 12.74 1.11
C LYS A 96 -14.42 11.70 0.54
N ILE A 97 -14.26 11.39 -0.74
CA ILE A 97 -14.83 10.20 -1.36
C ILE A 97 -13.68 9.20 -1.51
N PRO A 98 -13.78 7.99 -0.93
CA PRO A 98 -12.75 6.98 -1.08
C PRO A 98 -12.51 6.63 -2.55
N ARG A 99 -11.23 6.56 -2.93
CA ARG A 99 -10.77 6.01 -4.21
C ARG A 99 -10.60 4.49 -4.08
N TRP A 100 -11.71 3.77 -4.17
CA TRP A 100 -11.70 2.31 -4.14
C TRP A 100 -11.02 1.74 -5.39
N HIS A 101 -10.03 0.88 -5.19
CA HIS A 101 -9.30 0.21 -6.26
C HIS A 101 -8.75 -1.14 -5.81
N GLN A 102 -8.42 -1.99 -6.78
CA GLN A 102 -7.52 -3.12 -6.60
C GLN A 102 -6.15 -2.74 -7.15
N ASP A 103 -5.10 -3.12 -6.43
CA ASP A 103 -3.74 -2.97 -6.92
C ASP A 103 -3.49 -3.98 -8.06
N GLY A 104 -2.97 -3.48 -9.18
CA GLY A 104 -2.45 -4.31 -10.26
C GLY A 104 -1.11 -4.98 -9.90
N PRO A 105 -0.48 -5.68 -10.86
CA PRO A 105 0.88 -6.18 -10.69
C PRO A 105 1.86 -5.05 -10.35
N MET A 106 2.61 -5.21 -9.26
CA MET A 106 3.54 -4.20 -8.75
C MET A 106 4.92 -4.27 -9.41
N PHE A 107 5.29 -5.46 -9.88
CA PHE A 107 6.45 -5.76 -10.71
C PHE A 107 6.16 -7.00 -11.56
N GLU A 108 6.99 -7.26 -12.57
CA GLU A 108 7.01 -8.55 -13.25
C GLU A 108 7.51 -9.64 -12.31
N TYR A 109 6.85 -10.80 -12.34
CA TYR A 109 7.26 -11.95 -11.55
C TYR A 109 8.55 -12.54 -12.10
N ASP A 110 9.43 -12.99 -11.19
CA ASP A 110 10.47 -13.93 -11.61
C ASP A 110 9.83 -15.19 -12.21
N LYS A 111 10.43 -15.70 -13.29
CA LYS A 111 9.91 -16.84 -14.04
C LYS A 111 9.67 -18.06 -13.14
N GLY A 112 8.48 -18.63 -13.21
CA GLY A 112 8.08 -19.80 -12.42
C GLY A 112 7.58 -19.46 -11.02
N ARG A 113 7.41 -18.17 -10.70
CA ARG A 113 6.88 -17.68 -9.41
C ARG A 113 5.54 -16.97 -9.55
N GLU A 114 4.87 -17.11 -10.69
CA GLU A 114 3.60 -16.45 -11.01
C GLU A 114 2.45 -16.89 -10.08
N ASP A 115 2.53 -18.10 -9.53
CA ASP A 115 1.55 -18.63 -8.58
C ASP A 115 1.77 -18.15 -7.13
N VAL A 116 2.88 -17.48 -6.83
CA VAL A 116 3.18 -16.99 -5.48
C VAL A 116 2.27 -15.80 -5.17
N VAL A 117 1.50 -15.89 -4.09
CA VAL A 117 0.71 -14.77 -3.58
C VAL A 117 1.65 -13.68 -3.09
N ARG A 118 1.72 -12.57 -3.84
CA ARG A 118 2.49 -11.39 -3.45
C ARG A 118 1.62 -10.45 -2.64
N SER A 119 2.22 -9.91 -1.59
CA SER A 119 1.52 -9.09 -0.62
C SER A 119 2.26 -7.78 -0.36
N LYS A 120 1.46 -6.76 -0.09
CA LYS A 120 1.88 -5.51 0.53
C LYS A 120 1.41 -5.53 1.98
N TYR A 121 2.28 -5.03 2.86
CA TYR A 121 2.03 -4.94 4.28
C TYR A 121 1.93 -3.48 4.65
N ALA A 122 1.00 -3.14 5.53
CA ALA A 122 0.76 -1.77 5.93
C ALA A 122 0.54 -1.63 7.44
N ILE A 123 1.00 -0.51 7.98
CA ILE A 123 0.72 -0.07 9.34
C ILE A 123 0.48 1.44 9.34
N THR A 124 -0.48 1.88 10.15
CA THR A 124 -0.71 3.31 10.41
C THR A 124 -0.10 3.68 11.74
N LEU A 125 0.88 4.60 11.73
CA LEU A 125 1.55 5.12 12.93
C LEU A 125 0.79 6.29 13.56
N LEU A 126 0.09 7.07 12.75
CA LEU A 126 -0.75 8.19 13.18
C LEU A 126 -1.95 8.31 12.24
N GLY A 127 -3.12 8.67 12.79
CA GLY A 127 -4.32 8.96 12.01
C GLY A 127 -5.14 7.72 11.62
N PRO A 128 -6.08 7.86 10.68
CA PRO A 128 -6.96 6.76 10.27
C PRO A 128 -6.23 5.67 9.47
N SER A 129 -6.62 4.41 9.71
CA SER A 129 -6.14 3.24 8.97
C SER A 129 -6.62 3.24 7.52
N THR A 130 -5.85 2.58 6.64
CA THR A 130 -6.30 2.33 5.26
C THR A 130 -7.62 1.57 5.28
N LEU A 131 -8.53 1.93 4.38
CA LEU A 131 -9.81 1.25 4.24
C LEU A 131 -9.62 0.01 3.37
N MET A 132 -10.15 -1.12 3.80
CA MET A 132 -10.23 -2.34 2.99
C MET A 132 -11.62 -2.93 3.13
N LEU A 133 -12.20 -3.33 2.01
CA LEU A 133 -13.42 -4.12 1.99
C LEU A 133 -13.09 -5.57 2.31
N GLN A 134 -14.03 -6.28 2.94
CA GLN A 134 -13.89 -7.72 3.08
C GLN A 134 -13.89 -8.36 1.68
N PRO A 135 -12.96 -9.28 1.38
CA PRO A 135 -12.96 -10.03 0.13
C PRO A 135 -14.31 -10.75 -0.07
N ASP A 136 -15.04 -10.38 -1.12
CA ASP A 136 -16.38 -10.90 -1.40
C ASP A 136 -16.67 -10.81 -2.91
N GLU A 137 -17.33 -11.82 -3.46
CA GLU A 137 -17.63 -11.90 -4.90
C GLU A 137 -18.45 -10.69 -5.39
N HIS A 138 -19.39 -10.20 -4.58
CA HIS A 138 -20.17 -9.02 -4.94
C HIS A 138 -19.31 -7.75 -4.98
N VAL A 139 -18.32 -7.62 -4.08
CA VAL A 139 -17.37 -6.50 -4.08
C VAL A 139 -16.54 -6.52 -5.36
N PHE A 140 -15.93 -7.66 -5.69
CA PHE A 140 -15.10 -7.79 -6.90
C PHE A 140 -15.89 -7.55 -8.18
N LYS A 141 -17.10 -8.14 -8.27
CA LYS A 141 -17.98 -7.92 -9.42
C LYS A 141 -18.36 -6.44 -9.56
N THR A 142 -18.70 -5.77 -8.46
CA THR A 142 -19.09 -4.36 -8.48
C THR A 142 -17.92 -3.47 -8.91
N GLN A 143 -16.71 -3.73 -8.41
CA GLN A 143 -15.49 -3.03 -8.84
C GLN A 143 -15.26 -3.21 -10.35
N HIS A 144 -15.25 -4.46 -10.82
CA HIS A 144 -14.98 -4.79 -12.22
C HIS A 144 -16.03 -4.22 -13.17
N ASP A 145 -17.32 -4.33 -12.83
CA ASP A 145 -18.41 -3.76 -13.64
C ASP A 145 -18.31 -2.22 -13.74
N ALA A 146 -17.88 -1.56 -12.67
CA ALA A 146 -17.69 -0.12 -12.67
C ALA A 146 -16.46 0.28 -13.50
N GLU A 147 -15.32 -0.39 -13.33
CA GLU A 147 -14.12 -0.14 -14.14
C GLU A 147 -14.39 -0.39 -15.62
N ALA A 148 -15.04 -1.49 -15.99
CA ALA A 148 -15.39 -1.79 -17.38
C ALA A 148 -16.33 -0.75 -17.99
N ARG A 149 -17.18 -0.10 -17.17
CA ARG A 149 -18.10 0.96 -17.59
C ARG A 149 -17.39 2.28 -17.84
N TYR A 150 -16.52 2.70 -16.92
CA TYR A 150 -15.91 4.03 -16.96
C TYR A 150 -14.58 4.02 -17.74
N TYR A 151 -13.80 2.95 -17.66
CA TYR A 151 -12.57 2.74 -18.44
C TYR A 151 -12.85 1.96 -19.72
N TRP A 152 -13.83 2.41 -20.50
CA TRP A 152 -14.29 1.73 -21.72
C TRP A 152 -13.18 1.46 -22.75
N TRP A 153 -12.11 2.27 -22.74
CA TRP A 153 -10.96 2.12 -23.64
C TRP A 153 -10.06 0.94 -23.28
N ARG A 154 -10.03 0.48 -22.01
CA ARG A 154 -9.18 -0.65 -21.60
C ARG A 154 -9.56 -1.98 -22.23
N ASN A 155 -10.79 -2.10 -22.72
CA ASN A 155 -11.34 -3.34 -23.29
C ASN A 155 -11.38 -3.33 -24.83
N LYS A 156 -10.80 -2.32 -25.48
CA LYS A 156 -10.89 -2.14 -26.93
C LYS A 156 -9.53 -1.80 -27.53
N ASN A 157 -8.99 -2.72 -28.32
CA ASN A 157 -7.65 -2.58 -28.90
C ASN A 157 -7.59 -1.65 -30.12
N ASP A 158 -8.73 -1.32 -30.73
CA ASP A 158 -8.82 -0.59 -32.00
C ASP A 158 -9.51 0.79 -31.90
N ASP A 159 -10.00 1.16 -30.71
CA ASP A 159 -10.61 2.47 -30.48
C ASP A 159 -9.52 3.53 -30.19
N PRO A 160 -9.77 4.83 -30.48
CA PRO A 160 -8.84 5.88 -30.12
C PRO A 160 -8.63 5.93 -28.61
N GLU A 161 -7.39 6.21 -28.19
CA GLU A 161 -7.08 6.51 -26.79
C GLU A 161 -7.93 7.70 -26.31
N PRO A 162 -8.43 7.67 -25.07
CA PRO A 162 -9.15 8.81 -24.50
C PRO A 162 -8.20 10.00 -24.37
N SER A 163 -8.75 11.21 -24.46
CA SER A 163 -8.03 12.40 -24.05
C SER A 163 -7.76 12.40 -22.54
N GLU A 164 -6.75 13.17 -22.11
CA GLU A 164 -6.42 13.33 -20.68
C GLU A 164 -7.63 13.79 -19.86
N HIS A 165 -8.45 14.70 -20.42
CA HIS A 165 -9.67 15.16 -19.78
C HIS A 165 -10.71 14.05 -19.60
N GLU A 166 -10.91 13.21 -20.62
CA GLU A 166 -11.83 12.06 -20.52
C GLU A 166 -11.34 11.03 -19.49
N MET A 167 -10.02 10.87 -19.35
CA MET A 167 -9.45 10.01 -18.31
C MET A 167 -9.75 10.55 -16.91
N TYR A 168 -9.55 11.84 -16.66
CA TYR A 168 -9.88 12.45 -15.36
C TYR A 168 -11.38 12.36 -15.04
N ASP A 169 -12.24 12.67 -16.02
CA ASP A 169 -13.70 12.58 -15.83
C ASP A 169 -14.13 11.14 -15.51
N ALA A 170 -13.54 10.14 -16.18
CA ALA A 170 -13.80 8.74 -15.90
C ALA A 170 -13.31 8.30 -14.51
N GLU A 171 -12.15 8.78 -14.05
CA GLU A 171 -11.66 8.54 -12.69
C GLU A 171 -12.60 9.11 -11.63
N ASP A 172 -13.09 10.34 -11.81
CA ASP A 172 -14.04 10.98 -10.90
C ASP A 172 -15.38 10.23 -10.86
N LEU A 173 -15.92 9.87 -12.03
CA LEU A 173 -17.16 9.11 -12.13
C LEU A 173 -17.04 7.71 -11.50
N LEU A 174 -15.93 7.02 -11.72
CA LEU A 174 -15.64 5.74 -11.09
C LEU A 174 -15.60 5.90 -9.57
N ARG A 175 -14.89 6.92 -9.08
CA ARG A 175 -14.74 7.19 -7.65
C ARG A 175 -16.08 7.47 -6.97
N GLU A 176 -16.92 8.30 -7.57
CA GLU A 176 -18.27 8.58 -7.04
C GLU A 176 -19.17 7.34 -7.05
N SER A 177 -19.13 6.57 -8.14
CA SER A 177 -19.91 5.35 -8.30
C SER A 177 -19.54 4.32 -7.23
N LEU A 178 -18.25 4.03 -7.06
CA LEU A 178 -17.77 3.05 -6.07
C LEU A 178 -17.92 3.57 -4.64
N GLY A 179 -17.67 4.87 -4.41
CA GLY A 179 -17.88 5.50 -3.11
C GLY A 179 -19.33 5.37 -2.63
N THR A 180 -20.29 5.46 -3.55
CA THR A 180 -21.71 5.23 -3.27
C THR A 180 -22.01 3.75 -3.08
N ALA A 181 -21.55 2.89 -3.99
CA ALA A 181 -21.82 1.45 -3.97
C ALA A 181 -21.30 0.76 -2.70
N PHE A 182 -20.13 1.17 -2.21
CA PHE A 182 -19.47 0.55 -1.06
C PHE A 182 -19.65 1.30 0.26
N LYS A 183 -20.56 2.27 0.31
CA LYS A 183 -20.78 3.12 1.49
C LYS A 183 -21.02 2.30 2.76
N ASP A 184 -21.90 1.30 2.66
CA ASP A 184 -22.34 0.45 3.76
C ASP A 184 -21.72 -0.96 3.73
N THR A 185 -20.78 -1.21 2.80
CA THR A 185 -20.10 -2.51 2.68
C THR A 185 -19.20 -2.76 3.89
N PRO A 186 -19.24 -3.96 4.51
CA PRO A 186 -18.38 -4.30 5.61
C PRO A 186 -16.89 -4.12 5.30
N ARG A 187 -16.18 -3.51 6.25
CA ARG A 187 -14.75 -3.22 6.14
C ARG A 187 -13.94 -4.11 7.07
N VAL A 188 -12.73 -4.42 6.65
CA VAL A 188 -11.70 -5.02 7.51
C VAL A 188 -11.40 -4.03 8.64
N GLN A 189 -11.46 -4.52 9.88
CA GLN A 189 -11.15 -3.72 11.07
C GLN A 189 -9.65 -3.82 11.37
N VAL A 190 -8.91 -2.76 11.06
CA VAL A 190 -7.48 -2.65 11.38
C VAL A 190 -7.32 -1.82 12.65
N GLY A 191 -6.97 -2.49 13.75
CA GLY A 191 -6.71 -1.85 15.04
C GLY A 191 -5.39 -1.10 15.11
N HIS A 192 -5.23 -0.29 16.15
CA HIS A 192 -3.99 0.44 16.41
C HIS A 192 -2.81 -0.52 16.60
N GLY A 193 -1.68 -0.25 15.94
CA GLY A 193 -0.50 -1.12 16.02
C GLY A 193 -0.59 -2.40 15.21
N GLN A 194 -1.74 -2.71 14.60
CA GLN A 194 -1.89 -3.92 13.81
C GLN A 194 -1.33 -3.73 12.41
N ILE A 195 -0.72 -4.79 11.90
CA ILE A 195 -0.26 -4.87 10.52
C ILE A 195 -1.36 -5.54 9.72
N VAL A 196 -1.73 -4.91 8.61
CA VAL A 196 -2.57 -5.53 7.60
C VAL A 196 -1.72 -5.97 6.41
N ARG A 197 -1.94 -7.22 5.99
CA ARG A 197 -1.43 -7.77 4.74
C ARG A 197 -2.56 -7.76 3.72
N PHE A 198 -2.25 -7.38 2.49
CA PHE A 198 -3.14 -7.51 1.36
C PHE A 198 -2.37 -7.90 0.09
N SER A 199 -2.93 -8.80 -0.70
CA SER A 199 -2.36 -9.20 -1.98
C SER A 199 -2.59 -8.13 -3.05
N TRP A 200 -1.86 -8.24 -4.15
CA TRP A 200 -2.00 -7.38 -5.33
C TRP A 200 -1.93 -8.21 -6.62
N GLY A 201 -2.42 -7.66 -7.73
CA GLY A 201 -2.31 -8.25 -9.06
C GLY A 201 -3.07 -9.57 -9.28
N ARG A 202 -4.08 -9.84 -8.44
CA ARG A 202 -4.94 -11.02 -8.53
C ARG A 202 -6.40 -10.60 -8.48
N ASP A 203 -7.28 -11.38 -9.10
CA ASP A 203 -8.72 -11.09 -9.14
C ASP A 203 -9.35 -11.07 -7.74
N ASP A 204 -8.78 -11.84 -6.80
CA ASP A 204 -9.22 -11.91 -5.40
C ASP A 204 -8.47 -10.96 -4.45
N SER A 205 -7.59 -10.10 -4.97
CA SER A 205 -6.90 -9.09 -4.16
C SER A 205 -7.88 -8.04 -3.64
N PRO A 206 -7.78 -7.61 -2.37
CA PRO A 206 -8.82 -6.80 -1.74
C PRO A 206 -8.94 -5.40 -2.37
N VAL A 207 -10.19 -4.95 -2.51
CA VAL A 207 -10.52 -3.57 -2.84
C VAL A 207 -10.24 -2.68 -1.64
N HIS A 208 -9.44 -1.65 -1.82
CA HIS A 208 -8.99 -0.78 -0.74
C HIS A 208 -8.91 0.69 -1.17
N SER A 209 -8.75 1.56 -0.18
CA SER A 209 -8.65 3.00 -0.39
C SER A 209 -7.99 3.70 0.78
N GLU A 210 -7.46 4.89 0.52
CA GLU A 210 -7.15 5.86 1.56
C GLU A 210 -8.44 6.27 2.33
N PRO A 211 -8.34 6.51 3.65
CA PRO A 211 -9.45 7.04 4.43
C PRO A 211 -9.65 8.54 4.19
N ASP A 212 -10.79 9.08 4.62
CA ASP A 212 -10.99 10.52 4.70
C ASP A 212 -9.92 11.15 5.61
N LEU A 213 -9.12 12.06 5.05
CA LEU A 213 -7.96 12.64 5.71
C LEU A 213 -8.38 13.88 6.50
N VAL A 214 -9.10 13.66 7.60
CA VAL A 214 -9.55 14.72 8.53
C VAL A 214 -8.51 15.08 9.59
N SER A 215 -7.41 14.33 9.68
CA SER A 215 -6.31 14.53 10.62
C SER A 215 -4.97 14.26 9.94
N ASP A 216 -3.88 14.65 10.61
CA ASP A 216 -2.54 14.20 10.25
C ASP A 216 -2.52 12.66 10.19
N ARG A 217 -1.78 12.12 9.21
CA ARG A 217 -1.65 10.68 9.03
C ARG A 217 -0.22 10.31 8.65
N VAL A 218 0.28 9.25 9.28
CA VAL A 218 1.57 8.63 8.99
C VAL A 218 1.31 7.16 8.69
N PHE A 219 1.55 6.78 7.45
CA PHE A 219 1.25 5.45 6.93
C PHE A 219 2.50 4.84 6.33
N MET A 220 2.84 3.63 6.76
CA MET A 220 4.04 2.93 6.32
C MET A 220 3.65 1.62 5.65
N THR A 221 4.27 1.32 4.51
CA THR A 221 4.05 0.06 3.79
C THR A 221 5.36 -0.58 3.37
N ALA A 222 5.41 -1.91 3.39
CA ALA A 222 6.49 -2.70 2.82
C ALA A 222 5.93 -3.74 1.86
N LEU A 223 6.65 -3.98 0.77
CA LEU A 223 6.41 -5.06 -0.18
C LEU A 223 7.75 -5.72 -0.47
N TYR A 224 7.82 -7.05 -0.47
CA TYR A 224 9.06 -7.80 -0.62
C TYR A 224 9.11 -8.55 -1.95
N GLY A 225 10.33 -8.75 -2.44
CA GLY A 225 10.61 -9.51 -3.64
C GLY A 225 12.10 -9.77 -3.81
N SER A 226 12.46 -10.38 -4.92
CA SER A 226 13.85 -10.55 -5.29
C SER A 226 14.45 -9.21 -5.73
N GLU A 227 15.78 -9.18 -5.86
CA GLU A 227 16.45 -8.00 -6.39
C GLU A 227 16.03 -7.67 -7.84
N SER A 228 15.80 -8.68 -8.70
CA SER A 228 15.32 -8.45 -10.06
C SER A 228 13.94 -7.78 -10.07
N GLU A 229 13.01 -8.31 -9.27
CA GLU A 229 11.64 -7.78 -9.15
C GLU A 229 11.62 -6.32 -8.70
N LEU A 230 12.41 -5.98 -7.67
CA LEU A 230 12.45 -4.60 -7.16
C LEU A 230 13.25 -3.65 -8.05
N ARG A 231 14.19 -4.15 -8.85
CA ARG A 231 14.85 -3.34 -9.90
C ARG A 231 13.86 -2.97 -11.00
N THR A 232 13.08 -3.93 -11.50
CA THR A 232 12.01 -3.66 -12.48
C THR A 232 11.03 -2.62 -11.93
N MET A 233 10.60 -2.75 -10.67
CA MET A 233 9.74 -1.74 -10.04
C MET A 233 10.41 -0.36 -9.99
N SER A 234 11.69 -0.28 -9.61
CA SER A 234 12.41 1.00 -9.52
C SER A 234 12.50 1.69 -10.89
N GLU A 235 12.68 0.92 -11.97
CA GLU A 235 12.70 1.42 -13.34
C GLU A 235 11.32 1.96 -13.75
N TRP A 236 10.24 1.22 -13.49
CA TRP A 236 8.86 1.67 -13.77
C TRP A 236 8.47 2.92 -13.01
N ARG A 237 9.09 3.15 -11.84
CA ARG A 237 8.84 4.29 -10.97
C ARG A 237 9.84 5.44 -11.18
N GLU A 238 10.76 5.30 -12.13
CA GLU A 238 11.83 6.27 -12.40
C GLU A 238 12.63 6.65 -11.15
N ALA A 239 12.85 5.68 -10.25
CA ALA A 239 13.49 5.87 -8.96
C ALA A 239 14.82 5.10 -8.86
N PRO A 240 15.85 5.67 -8.20
CA PRO A 240 17.13 4.97 -8.01
C PRO A 240 16.99 3.77 -7.06
N TYR A 241 17.54 2.62 -7.48
CA TYR A 241 17.61 1.42 -6.65
C TYR A 241 18.69 1.54 -5.57
N GLY A 242 18.32 1.21 -4.33
CA GLY A 242 19.19 1.24 -3.14
C GLY A 242 19.31 2.62 -2.51
N GLU A 243 18.58 3.62 -3.00
CA GLU A 243 18.61 4.99 -2.50
C GLU A 243 17.28 5.38 -1.85
N TYR A 244 17.37 6.26 -0.84
CA TYR A 244 16.22 6.80 -0.15
C TYR A 244 15.78 8.09 -0.85
N SER A 245 14.66 8.03 -1.58
CA SER A 245 14.04 9.21 -2.20
C SER A 245 13.06 9.85 -1.23
N VAL A 246 13.14 11.17 -1.08
CA VAL A 246 12.20 11.96 -0.28
C VAL A 246 11.54 12.99 -1.19
N GLU A 247 10.21 12.90 -1.26
CA GLU A 247 9.30 13.82 -1.97
C GLU A 247 8.53 14.70 -0.98
#